data_AF-A0A846NCX3-F1
#
_entry.id   AF-A0A846NCX3-F1
#
_cell.length_a   1.000
_cell.length_b   1.000
_cell.length_c   1.000
_cell.angle_alpha   90.00
_cell.angle_beta   90.00
_cell.angle_gamma   90.00
#
_symmetry.space_group_name_H-M   'P 1'
#
loop_
_entity.id
_entity.type
_entity.pdbx_description
1 polymer ?
#
loop_
_entity_poly.entity_id
_entity_poly.type
_entity_poly.pdbx_seq_one_letter_code
_entity_poly.pdbx_strand_id
1 'polypeptide(L)' 'EHRDWVYRVCGELGIETVEPLWRKDPEKILLEFLKADFKATIVSAESDLFDGEWIG' A
#
# COMPACT_ATOMS: atom_id res chain seq x y z
N GLU A 1 1.96 -13.97 -5.84
CA GLU A 1 0.93 -13.66 -6.85
C GLU A 1 0.99 -12.22 -7.36
N HIS A 2 0.74 -11.18 -6.54
CA HIS A 2 0.74 -9.78 -7.03
C HIS A 2 2.06 -9.35 -7.70
N ARG A 3 3.20 -9.49 -6.99
CA ARG A 3 4.51 -9.06 -7.49
C ARG A 3 4.94 -9.80 -8.77
N ASP A 4 4.75 -11.11 -8.80
CA ASP A 4 5.16 -11.93 -9.95
C ASP A 4 4.29 -11.64 -11.18
N TRP A 5 3.01 -11.30 -10.96
CA TRP A 5 2.13 -10.80 -12.01
C TRP A 5 2.60 -9.44 -12.56
N VAL A 6 2.95 -8.48 -11.69
CA VAL A 6 3.46 -7.16 -12.12
C VAL A 6 4.75 -7.33 -12.93
N TYR A 7 5.72 -8.09 -12.45
CA TYR A 7 6.98 -8.32 -13.18
C TYR A 7 6.77 -8.97 -14.54
N ARG A 8 5.84 -9.93 -14.64
CA ARG A 8 5.54 -10.57 -15.92
C ARG A 8 4.94 -9.57 -16.91
N VAL A 9 3.89 -8.84 -16.51
CA VAL A 9 3.18 -7.92 -17.40
C VAL A 9 4.05 -6.73 -17.79
N CYS A 10 4.80 -6.13 -16.85
CA CYS A 10 5.73 -5.04 -17.17
C CYS A 10 6.89 -5.54 -18.04
N GLY A 11 7.44 -6.72 -17.75
CA GLY A 11 8.53 -7.33 -18.50
C GLY A 11 8.15 -7.63 -19.96
N GLU A 12 6.93 -8.10 -20.21
CA GLU A 12 6.39 -8.32 -21.57
C GLU A 12 6.38 -7.03 -22.42
N LEU A 13 6.31 -5.85 -21.78
CA LEU A 13 6.26 -4.54 -22.43
C LEU A 13 7.61 -3.80 -22.39
N GLY A 14 8.67 -4.40 -21.83
CA GLY A 14 9.96 -3.73 -21.62
C GLY A 14 9.92 -2.59 -20.60
N ILE A 15 8.95 -2.59 -19.69
CA ILE A 15 8.78 -1.57 -18.65
C ILE A 15 9.51 -2.02 -17.37
N GLU A 16 10.26 -1.11 -16.76
CA GLU A 16 10.86 -1.34 -15.45
C GLU A 16 9.81 -1.26 -14.33
N THR A 17 9.76 -2.29 -13.50
CA THR A 17 8.90 -2.34 -12.30
C THR A 17 9.63 -1.73 -11.11
N VAL A 18 9.08 -0.65 -10.53
CA VAL A 18 9.62 0.01 -9.33
C VAL A 18 8.64 -0.15 -8.16
N GLU A 19 9.05 -0.91 -7.14
CA GLU A 19 8.23 -1.28 -5.98
C GLU A 19 8.86 -0.74 -4.68
N PRO A 20 8.81 0.58 -4.43
CA PRO A 20 9.63 1.24 -3.40
C PRO A 20 9.21 0.91 -1.95
N LEU A 21 8.04 0.30 -1.78
CA LEU A 21 7.49 -0.10 -0.49
C LEU A 21 7.59 -1.61 -0.24
N TRP A 22 7.99 -2.40 -1.24
CA TRP A 22 7.99 -3.86 -1.13
C TRP A 22 8.90 -4.36 0.00
N ARG A 23 8.38 -5.29 0.83
CA ARG A 23 9.06 -5.85 2.01
C ARG A 23 9.48 -4.82 3.08
N LYS A 24 9.06 -3.57 2.98
CA LYS A 24 9.23 -2.62 4.08
C LYS A 24 8.21 -2.94 5.19
N ASP A 25 8.61 -2.61 6.41
CA ASP A 25 7.76 -2.71 7.58
C ASP A 25 6.55 -1.74 7.45
N PRO A 26 5.30 -2.23 7.58
CA PRO A 26 4.12 -1.40 7.41
C PRO A 26 4.02 -0.25 8.42
N GLU A 27 4.40 -0.47 9.69
CA GLU A 27 4.35 0.55 10.74
C GLU A 27 5.32 1.69 10.41
N LYS A 28 6.54 1.35 10.00
CA LYS A 28 7.54 2.34 9.55
C LYS A 28 7.03 3.16 8.36
N ILE A 29 6.39 2.53 7.38
CA ILE A 29 5.81 3.24 6.23
C ILE A 29 4.74 4.25 6.69
N LEU A 30 3.83 3.82 7.56
CA LEU A 30 2.77 4.69 8.09
C LEU A 30 3.37 5.90 8.84
N LEU A 31 4.38 5.68 9.69
CA LEU A 31 5.06 6.76 10.40
C LEU A 31 5.80 7.72 9.45
N GLU A 32 6.43 7.21 8.39
CA GLU A 32 7.06 8.05 7.36
C GLU A 32 6.01 8.87 6.59
N PHE A 33 4.86 8.28 6.27
CA PHE A 33 3.73 8.95 5.63
C PHE A 33 3.19 10.10 6.49
N LEU A 34 2.99 9.87 7.80
CA LEU A 34 2.55 10.90 8.74
C LEU A 34 3.60 12.02 8.90
N LYS A 35 4.90 11.67 8.98
CA LYS A 35 6.00 12.64 9.06
C LYS A 35 6.10 13.52 7.82
N ALA A 36 5.69 13.03 6.66
CA ALA A 36 5.66 13.77 5.41
C ALA A 36 4.39 14.65 5.26
N ASP A 37 3.58 14.81 6.32
CA ASP A 37 2.38 15.64 6.38
C ASP A 37 1.29 15.23 5.36
N PHE A 38 1.31 13.97 4.94
CA PHE A 38 0.22 13.43 4.14
C PHE A 38 -1.06 13.34 4.97
N LYS A 39 -2.18 13.66 4.32
CA LYS A 39 -3.53 13.52 4.88
C LYS A 39 -4.26 12.42 4.14
N ALA A 40 -4.84 11.48 4.90
CA ALA A 40 -5.61 10.38 4.38
C ALA A 40 -6.83 10.11 5.26
N THR A 41 -7.84 9.50 4.67
CA THR A 41 -9.14 9.16 5.28
C THR A 41 -9.35 7.67 5.05
N ILE A 42 -9.82 6.97 6.08
CA ILE A 42 -10.13 5.54 5.96
C ILE A 42 -11.53 5.44 5.34
N VAL A 43 -11.62 4.92 4.11
CA VAL A 43 -12.89 4.81 3.38
C VAL A 43 -13.50 3.41 3.39
N SER A 44 -12.73 2.41 3.84
CA SER A 44 -13.15 1.02 3.93
C SER A 44 -12.24 0.27 4.90
N ALA A 45 -12.82 -0.65 5.68
CA ALA A 45 -12.10 -1.57 6.55
C ALA A 45 -12.87 -2.90 6.63
N GLU A 46 -12.19 -3.96 7.03
CA GLU A 46 -12.83 -5.26 7.28
C GLU A 46 -13.67 -5.19 8.56
N SER A 47 -14.99 -5.41 8.45
CA SER A 47 -15.93 -5.14 9.54
C SER A 47 -15.77 -6.09 10.73
N ASP A 48 -15.21 -7.27 10.52
CA ASP A 48 -14.93 -8.23 11.59
C ASP A 48 -13.69 -7.84 12.42
N LEU A 49 -12.88 -6.89 11.92
CA LEU A 49 -11.63 -6.45 12.55
C LEU A 49 -11.69 -4.99 13.04
N PHE A 50 -12.55 -4.16 12.44
CA PHE A 50 -12.62 -2.73 12.71
C PHE A 50 -14.05 -2.24 12.87
N ASP A 51 -14.27 -1.43 13.91
CA ASP A 51 -15.54 -0.76 14.15
C ASP A 51 -15.76 0.42 13.20
N GLY A 52 -17.02 0.79 12.98
CA GLY A 52 -17.40 1.89 12.09
C GLY A 52 -16.86 3.26 12.50
N GLU A 53 -16.39 3.43 13.74
CA GLU A 53 -15.73 4.66 14.20
C GLU A 53 -14.42 4.97 13.46
N TRP A 54 -13.81 3.97 12.83
CA TRP A 54 -12.59 4.13 12.06
C TRP A 54 -12.83 4.66 10.65
N ILE A 55 -14.07 4.73 10.18
CA ILE A 55 -14.42 5.18 8.83
C ILE A 55 -14.70 6.70 8.83
N GLY A 56 -14.06 7.42 7.91
CA GLY A 56 -14.14 8.88 7.79
C GLY A 56 -12.84 9.58 8.13
#